data_AF-A0A969P8D0-F1
#
_entry.id   AF-A0A969P8D0-F1
#
_cell.length_a   1.000
_cell.length_b   1.000
_cell.length_c   1.000
_cell.angle_alpha   90.00
_cell.angle_beta   90.00
_cell.angle_gamma   90.00
#
_symmetry.space_group_name_H-M   'P 1'
#
loop_
_entity.id
_entity.type
_entity.pdbx_description
1 polymer ?
#
loop_
_entity_poly.entity_id
_entity_poly.type
_entity_poly.pdbx_seq_one_letter_code
_entity_poly.pdbx_strand_id
1 'polypeptide(L)' 'MGQIRWRVKERAEAKGLTIFHLAAQAEIAYNTASGLWHGRALRVNRVTLARICKA' A
#
# COMPACT_ATOMS: atom_id res chain seq x y z
N MET A 1 -2.86 0.20 20.10
CA MET A 1 -3.46 -0.30 18.85
C MET A 1 -2.33 -0.68 17.90
N GLY A 2 -2.29 -1.92 17.41
CA GLY A 2 -1.20 -2.42 16.58
C GLY A 2 -1.22 -1.79 15.19
N GLN A 3 -0.09 -1.22 14.75
CA GLN A 3 0.10 -0.73 13.39
C GLN A 3 0.48 -1.88 12.47
N ILE A 4 -0.08 -1.88 11.28
CA ILE A 4 0.18 -2.89 10.26
C ILE A 4 1.46 -2.49 9.50
N ARG A 5 2.60 -3.11 9.85
CA ARG A 5 3.89 -2.92 9.14
C ARG A 5 4.07 -3.99 8.06
N TRP A 6 3.63 -3.69 6.84
CA TRP A 6 3.66 -4.62 5.71
C TRP A 6 4.81 -4.42 4.72
N ARG A 7 5.77 -3.54 5.04
CA ARG A 7 6.94 -3.25 4.20
C ARG A 7 6.55 -2.87 2.75
N VAL A 8 5.35 -2.29 2.58
CA VAL A 8 4.79 -1.92 1.27
C VAL A 8 5.72 -0.94 0.57
N LYS A 9 6.21 0.06 1.31
CA LYS A 9 7.22 1.01 0.83
C LYS A 9 8.46 0.31 0.30
N GLU A 10 9.11 -0.52 1.11
CA GLU A 10 10.36 -1.21 0.73
C GLU A 10 10.18 -2.09 -0.52
N ARG A 11 9.04 -2.79 -0.62
CA ARG A 11 8.74 -3.64 -1.78
C ARG A 11 8.42 -2.85 -3.05
N ALA A 12 7.70 -1.75 -2.93
CA ALA A 12 7.39 -0.87 -4.05
C ALA A 12 8.65 -0.13 -4.54
N GLU A 13 9.46 0.39 -3.63
CA GLU A 13 10.73 1.06 -3.96
C GLU A 13 11.73 0.11 -4.61
N ALA A 14 11.79 -1.16 -4.19
CA ALA A 14 12.61 -2.18 -4.83
C ALA A 14 12.19 -2.47 -6.30
N LYS A 15 10.94 -2.18 -6.66
CA LYS A 15 10.42 -2.26 -8.04
C LYS A 15 10.54 -0.92 -8.80
N GLY A 16 11.11 0.12 -8.19
CA GLY A 16 11.15 1.48 -8.76
C GLY A 16 9.80 2.19 -8.78
N LEU A 17 8.81 1.70 -8.02
CA LEU A 17 7.47 2.28 -7.95
C LEU A 17 7.41 3.38 -6.88
N THR A 18 6.66 4.44 -7.18
CA THR A 18 6.30 5.48 -6.21
C THR A 18 4.91 5.22 -5.63
N ILE A 19 4.53 5.94 -4.56
CA ILE A 19 3.15 5.88 -4.02
C ILE A 19 2.10 6.11 -5.10
N PHE A 20 2.33 7.03 -6.04
CA PHE A 20 1.38 7.34 -7.10
C PHE A 20 1.16 6.15 -8.03
N HIS A 21 2.24 5.44 -8.39
CA HIS A 21 2.15 4.21 -9.18
C HIS A 21 1.41 3.12 -8.40
N LEU A 22 1.69 2.97 -7.11
CA LEU A 22 0.98 2.01 -6.25
C LEU A 22 -0.52 2.32 -6.17
N ALA A 23 -0.89 3.58 -5.96
CA ALA A 23 -2.27 4.02 -5.89
C ALA A 23 -3.02 3.77 -7.21
N ALA A 24 -2.36 4.08 -8.34
CA ALA A 24 -2.90 3.85 -9.67
C ALA A 24 -3.06 2.35 -9.99
N GLN A 25 -2.02 1.55 -9.78
CA GLN A 25 -2.04 0.11 -10.08
C GLN A 25 -2.99 -0.68 -9.18
N ALA A 26 -3.09 -0.30 -7.91
CA ALA A 26 -4.02 -0.94 -6.97
C ALA A 26 -5.44 -0.34 -7.03
N GLU A 27 -5.69 0.65 -7.89
CA GLU A 27 -6.97 1.34 -8.04
C GLU A 27 -7.55 1.78 -6.67
N ILE A 28 -6.71 2.46 -5.88
CA ILE A 28 -7.07 2.93 -4.53
C ILE A 28 -6.82 4.42 -4.39
N ALA A 29 -7.54 5.03 -3.45
CA ALA A 29 -7.31 6.43 -3.09
C ALA A 29 -5.89 6.64 -2.55
N TYR A 30 -5.29 7.78 -2.89
CA TYR A 30 -3.95 8.16 -2.45
C TYR A 30 -3.80 8.12 -0.92
N ASN A 31 -4.82 8.58 -0.17
CA ASN A 31 -4.81 8.55 1.29
C ASN A 31 -4.70 7.12 1.84
N THR A 32 -5.36 6.16 1.19
CA THR A 32 -5.26 4.74 1.53
C THR A 32 -3.88 4.18 1.20
N ALA A 33 -3.35 4.48 0.02
CA ALA A 33 -2.01 4.08 -0.39
C ALA A 33 -0.93 4.65 0.55
N SER A 34 -1.04 5.93 0.91
CA SER A 34 -0.15 6.61 1.85
C SER A 34 -0.21 5.99 3.26
N GLY A 35 -1.41 5.66 3.74
CA GLY A 35 -1.60 4.93 5.00
C GLY A 35 -0.87 3.59 5.01
N LEU A 36 -0.93 2.84 3.92
CA LEU A 36 -0.27 1.54 3.78
C LEU A 36 1.25 1.68 3.57
N TRP A 37 1.67 2.67 2.80
CA TRP A 37 3.07 2.99 2.54
C TRP A 37 3.84 3.35 3.81
N HIS A 38 3.24 4.19 4.67
CA HIS A 38 3.86 4.61 5.93
C HIS A 38 3.53 3.70 7.11
N GLY A 39 2.82 2.58 6.90
CA GLY A 39 2.42 1.67 7.98
C GLY A 39 1.44 2.28 8.99
N ARG A 40 0.71 3.32 8.59
CA ARG A 40 -0.31 4.01 9.40
C ARG A 40 -1.71 3.40 9.25
N ALA A 41 -1.89 2.48 8.31
CA ALA A 41 -3.15 1.77 8.14
C ALA A 41 -3.43 0.87 9.36
N LEU A 42 -4.57 1.09 10.00
CA LEU A 42 -5.05 0.26 11.13
C LEU A 42 -5.86 -0.94 10.65
N ARG A 43 -6.46 -0.83 9.47
CA ARG A 43 -7.29 -1.85 8.84
C ARG A 43 -7.06 -1.79 7.34
N VAL A 44 -7.07 -2.94 6.71
CA VAL A 44 -7.15 -3.03 5.26
C VAL A 44 -8.08 -4.18 4.93
N ASN A 45 -8.91 -4.01 3.90
CA ASN A 45 -9.75 -5.11 3.44
C ASN A 45 -8.90 -6.07 2.57
N ARG A 46 -9.36 -7.32 2.47
CA ARG A 46 -8.66 -8.38 1.73
C ARG A 46 -8.57 -8.10 0.22
N VAL A 47 -9.54 -7.40 -0.37
CA VAL A 47 -9.56 -6.99 -1.78
C VAL A 47 -8.47 -5.95 -2.07
N THR A 48 -8.35 -4.92 -1.24
CA THR A 48 -7.30 -3.90 -1.33
C THR A 48 -5.92 -4.52 -1.16
N LEU A 49 -5.75 -5.43 -0.20
CA LEU A 49 -4.51 -6.19 -0.04
C LEU A 49 -4.17 -6.98 -1.32
N ALA A 50 -5.14 -7.70 -1.88
CA ALA A 50 -4.92 -8.48 -3.11
C ALA A 50 -4.52 -7.60 -4.30
N ARG A 51 -5.13 -6.42 -4.45
CA ARG A 51 -4.77 -5.45 -5.49
C ARG A 51 -3.34 -4.93 -5.33
N ILE A 52 -2.93 -4.61 -4.10
CA ILE A 52 -1.58 -4.16 -3.78
C ILE A 52 -0.53 -5.25 -4.00
N CYS A 53 -0.84 -6.50 -3.71
CA CYS A 53 0.07 -7.61 -3.98
C CYS A 53 0.23 -7.91 -5.48
N LYS A 54 -0.77 -7.55 -6.30
CA LYS A 54 -0.73 -7.73 -7.75
C LYS A 54 0.03 -6.62 -8.47
N ALA A 55 0.10 -5.42 -7.87
CA ALA A 55 0.94 -4.31 -8.30
C ALA A 55 2.44 -4.61 -8.05
#